data_AF-A0A0K0DID9-F1
#
_entry.id   AF-A0A0K0DID9-F1
#
_cell.length_a   1.000
_cell.length_b   1.000
_cell.length_c   1.000
_cell.angle_alpha   90.00
_cell.angle_beta   90.00
_cell.angle_gamma   90.00
#
_symmetry.space_group_name_H-M   'P 1'
#
loop_
_entity.id
_entity.type
_entity.pdbx_description
1 polymer ?
#
loop_
_entity_poly.entity_id
_entity_poly.type
_entity_poly.pdbx_seq_one_letter_code
_entity_poly.pdbx_strand_id
1 'polypeptide(L)'
;MREMRITDRVVEMIFMTRSGWSRSCRIMLLQCLANMAVCTENHAIVRPAIPYAVQCLSQSDETEVVVALQALTNLSLNISQEEISQFLPAIPRCLSQLWCRGEPNINALRLLVNLSCCPDMVPYMLGAKSVTGLLRLLDTDREEVLLRVVTWLLCTSSAVDALNLTYDRIACHNQVIKICLVVEQFKLFNSGKKGATVFFPSSSR
;
A
#
# COMPACT_ATOMS: atom_id res chain seq x y z
N MET A 1 15.17 -35.82 12.34
CA MET A 1 13.89 -35.08 12.43
C MET A 1 14.22 -33.60 12.38
N ARG A 2 13.78 -32.85 11.37
CA ARG A 2 13.97 -31.39 11.35
C ARG A 2 13.03 -30.80 12.40
N GLU A 3 13.57 -30.06 13.37
CA GLU A 3 12.75 -29.21 14.25
C GLU A 3 12.04 -28.20 13.35
N MET A 4 10.74 -28.41 13.12
CA MET A 4 9.90 -27.39 12.49
C MET A 4 9.64 -26.31 13.53
N ARG A 5 10.15 -25.10 13.30
CA ARG A 5 9.82 -23.96 14.15
C ARG A 5 8.35 -23.61 13.91
N ILE A 6 7.66 -23.12 14.93
CA ILE A 6 6.22 -22.79 14.86
C ILE A 6 5.91 -21.87 13.67
N THR A 7 6.83 -20.97 13.32
CA THR A 7 6.76 -20.09 12.15
C THR A 7 6.61 -20.85 10.83
N ASP A 8 7.41 -21.90 10.60
CA ASP A 8 7.33 -22.73 9.39
C ASP A 8 5.95 -23.40 9.28
N ARG A 9 5.43 -23.90 10.40
CA ARG A 9 4.12 -24.58 10.42
C ARG A 9 2.98 -23.63 10.13
N VAL A 10 3.02 -22.40 10.66
CA VAL A 10 2.02 -21.36 10.36
C VAL A 10 2.03 -21.01 8.88
N VAL A 11 3.20 -20.82 8.28
CA VAL A 11 3.33 -20.53 6.85
C VAL A 11 2.86 -21.69 5.98
N GLU A 12 3.21 -22.92 6.35
CA GLU A 12 2.69 -24.12 5.68
C GLU A 12 1.16 -24.19 5.74
N MET A 13 0.56 -23.91 6.90
CA MET A 13 -0.89 -23.89 7.06
C MET A 13 -1.56 -22.86 6.14
N ILE A 14 -0.93 -21.71 5.89
CA ILE A 14 -1.41 -20.70 4.92
C ILE A 14 -1.44 -21.26 3.50
N PHE A 15 -0.41 -21.99 3.09
CA PHE A 15 -0.35 -22.60 1.75
C PHE A 15 -1.26 -23.83 1.61
N MET A 16 -1.50 -24.54 2.71
CA MET A 16 -2.37 -25.71 2.74
C MET A 16 -3.86 -25.37 2.81
N THR A 17 -4.24 -24.08 2.80
CA THR A 17 -5.64 -23.63 2.89
C THR A 17 -6.45 -24.07 1.67
N ARG A 18 -6.83 -25.35 1.64
CA ARG A 18 -7.79 -25.95 0.74
C ARG A 18 -9.16 -25.74 1.39
N SER A 19 -9.97 -24.86 0.81
CA SER A 19 -11.41 -24.63 1.10
C SER A 19 -11.99 -25.37 2.32
N GLY A 20 -12.26 -24.66 3.42
CA GLY A 20 -12.95 -25.29 4.57
C GLY A 20 -12.75 -24.64 5.94
N TRP A 21 -11.84 -23.66 6.07
CA TRP A 21 -11.60 -23.01 7.35
C TRP A 21 -12.70 -22.03 7.72
N SER A 22 -13.12 -22.07 8.98
CA SER A 22 -14.04 -21.07 9.54
C SER A 22 -13.46 -19.66 9.43
N ARG A 23 -14.34 -18.66 9.42
CA ARG A 23 -13.96 -17.23 9.44
C ARG A 23 -12.91 -16.94 10.53
N SER A 24 -13.16 -17.40 11.75
CA SER A 24 -12.28 -17.18 12.90
C SER A 24 -10.91 -17.83 12.71
N CYS A 25 -10.85 -19.03 12.14
CA CYS A 25 -9.58 -19.71 11.87
C CYS A 25 -8.74 -18.95 10.84
N ARG A 26 -9.36 -18.41 9.77
CA ARG A 26 -8.64 -17.62 8.76
C ARG A 26 -8.07 -16.33 9.35
N ILE A 27 -8.88 -15.60 10.10
CA ILE A 27 -8.45 -14.35 10.77
C ILE A 27 -7.32 -14.65 11.76
N MET A 28 -7.44 -15.71 12.56
CA MET A 28 -6.42 -16.09 13.53
C MET A 28 -5.08 -16.44 12.86
N LEU A 29 -5.12 -17.20 11.75
CA LEU A 29 -3.90 -17.55 11.01
C LEU A 29 -3.24 -16.31 10.39
N LEU A 30 -4.04 -15.45 9.77
CA LEU A 30 -3.57 -14.19 9.20
C LEU A 30 -3.01 -13.25 10.29
N GLN A 31 -3.60 -13.26 11.50
CA GLN A 31 -3.09 -12.51 12.64
C GLN A 31 -1.77 -13.09 13.15
N CYS A 32 -1.63 -14.42 13.20
CA CYS A 32 -0.35 -15.05 13.51
C CYS A 32 0.73 -14.63 12.51
N LEU A 33 0.42 -14.63 11.21
CA LEU A 33 1.32 -14.12 10.17
C LEU A 33 1.71 -12.65 10.43
N ALA A 34 0.72 -11.79 10.68
CA ALA A 34 0.95 -10.36 10.93
C ALA A 34 1.88 -10.13 12.12
N ASN A 35 1.68 -10.88 13.21
CA ASN A 35 2.50 -10.80 14.41
C ASN A 35 3.90 -11.35 14.18
N MET A 36 4.06 -12.47 13.47
CA MET A 36 5.37 -13.03 13.12
C MET A 36 6.18 -12.09 12.23
N ALA A 37 5.51 -11.38 11.31
CA ALA A 37 6.13 -10.42 10.41
C ALA A 37 6.68 -9.17 11.12
N VAL A 38 6.32 -8.92 12.39
CA VAL A 38 6.94 -7.84 13.20
C VAL A 38 8.44 -8.10 13.40
N CYS A 39 8.84 -9.37 13.53
CA CYS A 39 10.24 -9.75 13.70
C CYS A 39 10.90 -9.97 12.33
N THR A 40 11.92 -9.19 12.01
CA THR A 40 12.66 -9.28 10.74
C THR A 40 13.39 -10.61 10.56
N GLU A 41 13.76 -11.30 11.65
CA GLU A 41 14.37 -12.64 11.59
C GLU A 41 13.41 -13.69 11.01
N ASN A 42 12.10 -13.48 11.16
CA ASN A 42 11.09 -14.37 10.59
C ASN A 42 10.85 -14.12 9.10
N HIS A 43 11.31 -12.98 8.55
CA HIS A 43 10.93 -12.54 7.20
C HIS A 43 11.28 -13.57 6.12
N ALA A 44 12.42 -14.24 6.23
CA ALA A 44 12.82 -15.29 5.29
C ALA A 44 11.79 -16.44 5.21
N ILE A 45 11.08 -16.72 6.32
CA ILE A 45 10.07 -17.78 6.41
C ILE A 45 8.69 -17.26 6.02
N VAL A 46 8.34 -16.03 6.41
CA VAL A 46 6.96 -15.50 6.23
C VAL A 46 6.72 -14.74 4.93
N ARG A 47 7.76 -14.22 4.26
CA ARG A 47 7.64 -13.51 2.97
C ARG A 47 6.96 -14.32 1.86
N PRO A 48 7.14 -15.65 1.76
CA PRO A 48 6.36 -16.47 0.83
C PRO A 48 4.83 -16.29 0.96
N ALA A 49 4.32 -15.86 2.12
CA ALA A 49 2.89 -15.62 2.33
C ALA A 49 2.38 -14.24 1.84
N ILE A 50 3.24 -13.38 1.28
CA ILE A 50 2.83 -12.08 0.72
C ILE A 50 1.67 -12.22 -0.28
N PRO A 51 1.71 -13.12 -1.29
CA PRO A 51 0.62 -13.25 -2.25
C PRO A 51 -0.73 -13.60 -1.60
N TYR A 52 -0.71 -14.42 -0.53
CA TYR A 52 -1.91 -14.76 0.23
C TYR A 52 -2.47 -13.53 0.96
N ALA A 53 -1.63 -12.76 1.66
CA ALA A 53 -2.07 -11.55 2.34
C ALA A 53 -2.61 -10.50 1.34
N VAL A 54 -2.02 -10.38 0.15
CA VAL A 54 -2.53 -9.51 -0.93
C VAL A 54 -3.90 -9.99 -1.43
N GLN A 55 -4.10 -11.30 -1.58
CA GLN A 55 -5.41 -11.87 -1.94
C GLN A 55 -6.49 -11.54 -0.89
N CYS A 56 -6.13 -11.55 0.40
CA CYS A 56 -7.05 -11.20 1.49
C CYS A 56 -7.59 -9.76 1.40
N LEU A 57 -6.90 -8.83 0.73
CA LEU A 57 -7.39 -7.46 0.51
C LEU A 57 -8.65 -7.39 -0.37
N SER A 58 -8.98 -8.46 -1.09
CA SER A 58 -10.18 -8.54 -1.93
C SER A 58 -11.36 -9.23 -1.25
N GLN A 59 -11.23 -9.61 0.03
CA GLN A 59 -12.32 -10.24 0.78
C GLN A 59 -13.35 -9.21 1.23
N SER A 60 -14.59 -9.66 1.44
CA SER A 60 -15.67 -8.83 1.97
C SER A 60 -15.58 -8.59 3.47
N ASP A 61 -14.79 -9.41 4.18
CA ASP A 61 -14.62 -9.32 5.63
C ASP A 61 -13.63 -8.23 6.01
N GLU A 62 -14.15 -7.15 6.60
CA GLU A 62 -13.33 -5.99 7.02
C GLU A 62 -12.24 -6.38 8.02
N THR A 63 -12.49 -7.36 8.89
CA THR A 63 -11.47 -7.81 9.85
C THR A 63 -10.33 -8.51 9.12
N GLU A 64 -10.65 -9.39 8.17
CA GLU A 64 -9.64 -10.09 7.36
C GLU A 64 -8.78 -9.09 6.55
N VAL A 65 -9.43 -8.08 5.96
CA VAL A 65 -8.73 -7.01 5.22
C VAL A 65 -7.81 -6.19 6.13
N VAL A 66 -8.26 -5.78 7.32
CA VAL A 66 -7.44 -5.00 8.26
C VAL A 66 -6.20 -5.78 8.70
N VAL A 67 -6.36 -7.07 9.03
CA VAL A 67 -5.23 -7.91 9.44
C VAL A 67 -4.28 -8.16 8.27
N ALA A 68 -4.79 -8.30 7.05
CA ALA A 68 -3.96 -8.39 5.84
C ALA A 68 -3.13 -7.13 5.61
N LEU A 69 -3.73 -5.94 5.74
CA LEU A 69 -3.02 -4.66 5.64
C LEU A 69 -1.91 -4.55 6.70
N GLN A 70 -2.18 -5.01 7.93
CA GLN A 70 -1.18 -5.04 8.99
C GLN A 70 -0.01 -5.99 8.66
N ALA A 71 -0.30 -7.21 8.19
CA ALA A 71 0.73 -8.16 7.77
C ALA A 71 1.61 -7.60 6.65
N LEU A 72 0.98 -7.05 5.59
CA LEU A 72 1.69 -6.46 4.46
C LEU A 72 2.50 -5.23 4.86
N THR A 73 2.02 -4.41 5.80
CA THR A 73 2.79 -3.29 6.34
C THR A 73 4.07 -3.79 7.03
N ASN A 74 3.98 -4.85 7.83
CA ASN A 74 5.14 -5.42 8.51
C ASN A 74 6.14 -6.06 7.53
N LEU A 75 5.64 -6.65 6.43
CA LEU A 75 6.46 -7.30 5.40
C LEU A 75 7.08 -6.32 4.39
N SER A 76 6.64 -5.05 4.35
CA SER A 76 7.06 -4.06 3.35
C SER A 76 8.21 -3.15 3.81
N LEU A 77 8.88 -3.45 4.92
CA LEU A 77 9.96 -2.61 5.46
C LEU A 77 11.24 -2.58 4.58
N ASN A 78 11.48 -3.61 3.75
CA ASN A 78 12.64 -3.71 2.85
C ASN A 78 12.27 -4.58 1.64
N ILE A 79 11.50 -4.02 0.70
CA ILE A 79 11.02 -4.73 -0.49
C ILE A 79 12.19 -4.95 -1.45
N SER A 80 12.48 -6.20 -1.79
CA SER A 80 13.47 -6.54 -2.81
C SER A 80 12.88 -6.46 -4.22
N GLN A 81 13.73 -6.41 -5.24
CA GLN A 81 13.29 -6.35 -6.64
C GLN A 81 12.39 -7.54 -7.03
N GLU A 82 12.67 -8.72 -6.48
CA GLU A 82 11.92 -9.95 -6.74
C GLU A 82 10.50 -9.92 -6.12
N GLU A 83 10.34 -9.15 -5.05
CA GLU A 83 9.08 -9.05 -4.29
C GLU A 83 8.13 -8.00 -4.84
N ILE A 84 8.62 -7.04 -5.64
CA ILE A 84 7.80 -5.95 -6.19
C ILE A 84 6.53 -6.51 -6.83
N SER A 85 6.69 -7.51 -7.71
CA SER A 85 5.58 -8.14 -8.45
C SER A 85 4.49 -8.72 -7.53
N GLN A 86 4.86 -9.17 -6.32
CA GLN A 86 3.95 -9.75 -5.35
C GLN A 86 3.11 -8.68 -4.63
N PHE A 87 3.67 -7.48 -4.43
CA PHE A 87 2.98 -6.35 -3.81
C PHE A 87 2.16 -5.49 -4.78
N LEU A 88 2.46 -5.50 -6.09
CA LEU A 88 1.75 -4.67 -7.08
C LEU A 88 0.22 -4.76 -6.99
N PRO A 89 -0.42 -5.94 -6.80
CA PRO A 89 -1.88 -6.02 -6.73
C PRO A 89 -2.47 -5.34 -5.49
N ALA A 90 -1.67 -5.05 -4.45
CA ALA A 90 -2.12 -4.34 -3.25
C ALA A 90 -2.34 -2.84 -3.50
N ILE A 91 -1.59 -2.22 -4.43
CA ILE A 91 -1.65 -0.78 -4.73
C ILE A 91 -3.09 -0.30 -5.03
N PRO A 92 -3.78 -0.84 -6.06
CA PRO A 92 -5.13 -0.34 -6.39
C PRO A 92 -6.14 -0.61 -5.26
N ARG A 93 -5.94 -1.68 -4.47
CA ARG A 93 -6.80 -1.99 -3.32
C ARG A 93 -6.64 -0.95 -2.22
N CYS A 94 -5.40 -0.65 -1.82
CA CYS A 94 -5.12 0.35 -0.79
C CYS A 94 -5.61 1.74 -1.21
N LEU A 95 -5.35 2.14 -2.46
CA LEU A 95 -5.79 3.44 -2.95
C LEU A 95 -7.32 3.58 -3.01
N SER A 96 -8.04 2.49 -3.34
CA SER A 96 -9.51 2.48 -3.31
C SER A 96 -10.08 2.56 -1.89
N GLN A 97 -9.29 2.12 -0.89
CA GLN A 97 -9.68 2.07 0.52
C GLN A 97 -9.18 3.26 1.33
N LEU A 98 -8.46 4.22 0.74
CA LEU A 98 -7.88 5.37 1.44
C LEU A 98 -8.92 6.18 2.23
N TRP A 99 -10.13 6.29 1.72
CA TRP A 99 -11.24 6.99 2.35
C TRP A 99 -12.50 6.12 2.34
N CYS A 100 -12.84 5.56 3.49
CA CYS A 100 -13.95 4.63 3.65
C CYS A 100 -14.91 5.14 4.73
N ARG A 101 -16.22 5.11 4.45
CA ARG A 101 -17.27 5.48 5.43
C ARG A 101 -17.09 6.86 6.08
N GLY A 102 -16.55 7.83 5.32
CA GLY A 102 -16.34 9.19 5.81
C GLY A 102 -15.03 9.40 6.57
N GLU A 103 -14.20 8.36 6.69
CA GLU A 103 -12.98 8.39 7.49
C GLU A 103 -11.75 7.91 6.69
N PRO A 104 -10.56 8.48 6.96
CA PRO A 104 -9.31 7.93 6.45
C PRO A 104 -9.04 6.50 6.96
N ASN A 105 -8.63 5.61 6.06
CA ASN A 105 -8.14 4.28 6.42
C ASN A 105 -6.64 4.30 6.67
N ILE A 106 -6.26 4.35 7.94
CA ILE A 106 -4.86 4.45 8.33
C ILE A 106 -4.02 3.21 7.96
N ASN A 107 -4.63 2.02 7.91
CA ASN A 107 -3.90 0.79 7.59
C ASN A 107 -3.52 0.74 6.11
N ALA A 108 -4.43 1.15 5.22
CA ALA A 108 -4.14 1.29 3.80
C ALA A 108 -3.05 2.35 3.55
N LEU A 109 -3.13 3.47 4.27
CA LEU A 109 -2.16 4.55 4.15
C LEU A 109 -0.76 4.14 4.67
N ARG A 110 -0.67 3.40 5.79
CA ARG A 110 0.59 2.85 6.31
C ARG A 110 1.30 1.97 5.28
N LEU A 111 0.55 1.06 4.66
CA LEU A 111 1.11 0.22 3.61
C LEU A 111 1.57 1.05 2.41
N LEU A 112 0.75 1.99 1.92
CA LEU A 112 1.12 2.85 0.79
C LEU A 112 2.39 3.66 1.04
N VAL A 113 2.59 4.18 2.25
CA VAL A 113 3.84 4.85 2.64
C VAL A 113 5.02 3.89 2.47
N ASN A 114 4.97 2.69 3.05
CA ASN A 114 6.06 1.71 2.91
C ASN A 114 6.33 1.35 1.46
N LEU A 115 5.29 1.09 0.68
CA LEU A 115 5.42 0.79 -0.75
C LEU A 115 6.08 1.97 -1.50
N SER A 116 5.80 3.23 -1.12
CA SER A 116 6.38 4.41 -1.77
C SER A 116 7.85 4.66 -1.42
N CYS A 117 8.33 4.07 -0.32
CA CYS A 117 9.76 4.04 0.00
C CYS A 117 10.56 3.13 -0.94
N CYS A 118 9.91 2.29 -1.76
CA CYS A 118 10.52 1.57 -2.87
C CYS A 118 10.27 2.35 -4.18
N PRO A 119 11.26 3.08 -4.73
CA PRO A 119 11.06 3.96 -5.88
C PRO A 119 10.46 3.24 -7.11
N ASP A 120 10.87 1.99 -7.35
CA ASP A 120 10.39 1.18 -8.48
C ASP A 120 8.90 0.82 -8.41
N MET A 121 8.26 0.96 -7.23
CA MET A 121 6.82 0.79 -7.08
C MET A 121 6.02 2.06 -7.44
N VAL A 122 6.65 3.23 -7.38
CA VAL A 122 5.98 4.52 -7.57
C VAL A 122 5.34 4.67 -8.96
N PRO A 123 5.94 4.23 -10.09
CA PRO A 123 5.27 4.26 -11.39
C PRO A 123 3.89 3.57 -11.39
N TYR A 124 3.78 2.43 -10.70
CA TYR A 124 2.53 1.68 -10.59
C TYR A 124 1.50 2.38 -9.71
N MET A 125 1.95 3.07 -8.66
CA MET A 125 1.06 3.91 -7.86
C MET A 125 0.49 5.06 -8.68
N LEU A 126 1.36 5.79 -9.38
CA LEU A 126 0.96 6.95 -10.20
C LEU A 126 0.05 6.58 -11.37
N GLY A 127 0.22 5.37 -11.93
CA GLY A 127 -0.64 4.83 -12.98
C GLY A 127 -1.95 4.20 -12.49
N ALA A 128 -2.16 4.04 -11.18
CA ALA A 128 -3.33 3.37 -10.66
C ALA A 128 -4.62 4.18 -10.88
N LYS A 129 -5.66 3.52 -11.43
CA LYS A 129 -6.92 4.14 -11.85
C LYS A 129 -7.80 4.69 -10.72
N SER A 130 -7.62 4.22 -9.50
CA SER A 130 -8.53 4.48 -8.39
C SER A 130 -7.80 5.22 -7.29
N VAL A 131 -8.21 6.47 -7.03
CA VAL A 131 -7.85 7.19 -5.80
C VAL A 131 -9.08 7.88 -5.28
N THR A 132 -9.59 7.37 -4.17
CA THR A 132 -10.75 7.93 -3.49
C THR A 132 -10.28 8.74 -2.28
N GLY A 133 -10.65 10.01 -2.24
CA GLY A 133 -10.50 10.84 -1.05
C GLY A 133 -9.09 11.32 -0.71
N LEU A 134 -8.08 11.17 -1.58
CA LEU A 134 -6.72 11.66 -1.32
C LEU A 134 -6.67 13.15 -0.92
N LEU A 135 -7.41 14.02 -1.61
CA LEU A 135 -7.48 15.44 -1.25
C LEU A 135 -8.10 15.65 0.13
N ARG A 136 -9.13 14.86 0.49
CA ARG A 136 -9.76 14.92 1.82
C ARG A 136 -8.81 14.47 2.93
N LEU A 137 -7.82 13.64 2.61
CA LEU A 137 -6.78 13.27 3.57
C LEU A 137 -5.85 14.43 3.93
N LEU A 138 -5.67 15.41 3.02
CA LEU A 138 -4.88 16.61 3.30
C LEU A 138 -5.63 17.61 4.18
N ASP A 139 -6.96 17.58 4.16
CA ASP A 139 -7.84 18.45 4.95
C ASP A 139 -8.17 17.87 6.34
N THR A 140 -7.51 16.79 6.77
CA THR A 140 -7.77 16.13 8.06
C THR A 140 -7.13 16.90 9.23
N ASP A 141 -7.83 16.92 10.36
CA ASP A 141 -7.33 17.41 11.65
C ASP A 141 -6.47 16.37 12.41
N ARG A 142 -6.41 15.13 11.92
CA ARG A 142 -5.67 14.03 12.54
C ARG A 142 -4.22 14.06 12.10
N GLU A 143 -3.33 14.58 12.97
CA GLU A 143 -1.88 14.67 12.71
C GLU A 143 -1.27 13.36 12.22
N GLU A 144 -1.69 12.24 12.79
CA GLU A 144 -1.18 10.91 12.42
C GLU A 144 -1.46 10.56 10.94
N VAL A 145 -2.62 10.97 10.43
CA VAL A 145 -3.03 10.78 9.03
C VAL A 145 -2.26 11.76 8.15
N LEU A 146 -2.26 13.04 8.51
CA LEU A 146 -1.60 14.09 7.74
C LEU A 146 -0.11 13.78 7.54
N LEU A 147 0.59 13.39 8.60
CA LEU A 147 2.00 13.01 8.56
C LEU A 147 2.25 11.92 7.50
N ARG A 148 1.40 10.88 7.46
CA ARG A 148 1.56 9.78 6.51
C ARG A 148 1.25 10.18 5.07
N VAL A 149 0.23 11.02 4.87
CA VAL A 149 -0.10 11.52 3.52
C VAL A 149 1.06 12.35 2.99
N VAL A 150 1.61 13.25 3.81
CA VAL A 150 2.76 14.09 3.44
C VAL A 150 3.99 13.23 3.16
N THR A 151 4.28 12.23 4.00
CA THR A 151 5.38 11.29 3.76
C THR A 151 5.20 10.53 2.45
N TRP A 152 3.99 10.03 2.18
CA TRP A 152 3.69 9.34 0.92
C TRP A 152 3.88 10.25 -0.30
N LEU A 153 3.43 11.50 -0.24
CA LEU A 153 3.65 12.50 -1.29
C LEU A 153 5.13 12.84 -1.47
N LEU A 154 5.90 12.92 -0.39
CA LEU A 154 7.34 13.19 -0.43
C LEU A 154 8.12 12.03 -1.06
N CYS A 155 7.82 10.80 -0.68
CA CYS A 155 8.45 9.60 -1.23
C CYS A 155 8.13 9.45 -2.73
N THR A 156 6.86 9.58 -3.11
CA THR A 156 6.45 9.53 -4.53
C THR A 156 7.07 10.67 -5.35
N SER A 157 7.09 11.89 -4.82
CA SER A 157 7.75 13.05 -5.45
C SER A 157 9.24 12.79 -5.71
N SER A 158 9.96 12.36 -4.66
CA SER A 158 11.38 12.06 -4.72
C SER A 158 11.69 10.96 -5.74
N ALA A 159 10.86 9.91 -5.80
CA ALA A 159 11.02 8.83 -6.77
C ALA A 159 10.79 9.29 -8.21
N VAL A 160 9.82 10.20 -8.46
CA VAL A 160 9.62 10.78 -9.79
C VAL A 160 10.88 11.49 -10.27
N ASP A 161 11.56 12.25 -9.40
CA ASP A 161 12.82 12.92 -9.74
C ASP A 161 13.96 11.91 -9.92
N ALA A 162 14.13 10.99 -8.97
CA ALA A 162 15.22 10.01 -8.98
C ALA A 162 15.18 9.08 -10.20
N LEU A 163 13.97 8.66 -10.64
CA LEU A 163 13.78 7.77 -11.77
C LEU A 163 13.53 8.51 -13.10
N ASN A 164 13.55 9.85 -13.08
CA ASN A 164 13.17 10.71 -14.20
C ASN A 164 11.85 10.24 -14.85
N LEU A 165 10.82 10.02 -14.02
CA LEU A 165 9.54 9.52 -14.51
C LEU A 165 8.85 10.58 -15.36
N THR A 166 8.65 10.26 -16.62
CA THR A 166 7.85 11.06 -17.54
C THR A 166 6.43 10.51 -17.63
N TYR A 167 5.52 11.35 -18.10
CA TYR A 167 4.14 10.94 -18.34
C TYR A 167 4.04 9.67 -19.19
N ASP A 168 4.84 9.53 -20.24
CA ASP A 168 4.80 8.35 -21.14
C ASP A 168 5.15 7.04 -20.44
N ARG A 169 6.08 7.07 -19.47
CA ARG A 169 6.47 5.88 -18.68
C ARG A 169 5.41 5.52 -17.62
N ILE A 170 4.61 6.48 -17.19
CA ILE A 170 3.47 6.24 -16.30
C ILE A 170 2.25 5.82 -17.15
N ALA A 171 2.10 6.37 -18.36
CA ALA A 171 0.97 6.16 -19.24
C ALA A 171 0.79 4.70 -19.67
N CYS A 172 1.87 3.93 -19.77
CA CYS A 172 1.78 2.48 -20.02
C CYS A 172 1.09 1.71 -18.88
N HIS A 173 0.97 2.32 -17.71
CA HIS A 173 0.23 1.81 -16.56
C HIS A 173 -1.18 2.46 -16.44
N ASN A 174 -1.53 3.45 -17.27
CA ASN A 174 -2.56 4.46 -16.98
C ASN A 174 -3.81 4.47 -17.88
N GLN A 175 -4.90 5.05 -17.33
CA GLN A 175 -5.89 5.92 -18.02
C GLN A 175 -6.48 7.07 -17.14
N VAL A 176 -6.08 7.30 -15.87
CA VAL A 176 -6.62 8.39 -15.01
C VAL A 176 -5.51 9.15 -14.24
N ILE A 177 -5.37 10.45 -14.50
CA ILE A 177 -4.21 11.32 -14.18
C ILE A 177 -4.29 12.01 -12.79
N LYS A 178 -5.14 11.54 -11.87
CA LYS A 178 -5.43 12.31 -10.64
C LYS A 178 -4.25 12.37 -9.65
N ILE A 179 -3.45 11.31 -9.54
CA ILE A 179 -2.33 11.27 -8.56
C ILE A 179 -1.15 12.11 -9.04
N CYS A 180 -0.79 12.02 -10.33
CA CYS A 180 0.33 12.78 -10.90
C CYS A 180 0.14 14.29 -10.66
N LEU A 181 -1.07 14.80 -10.84
CA LEU A 181 -1.37 16.21 -10.59
C LEU A 181 -1.14 16.61 -9.13
N VAL A 182 -1.53 15.78 -8.17
CA VAL A 182 -1.29 16.05 -6.75
C VAL A 182 0.21 16.05 -6.44
N VAL A 183 0.97 15.11 -7.01
CA VAL A 183 2.42 15.03 -6.83
C VAL A 183 3.13 16.23 -7.47
N GLU A 184 2.74 16.65 -8.68
CA GLU A 184 3.28 17.84 -9.33
C GLU A 184 2.96 19.11 -8.54
N GLN A 185 1.73 19.25 -8.03
CA GLN A 185 1.35 20.37 -7.17
C GLN A 185 2.18 20.39 -5.87
N PHE A 186 2.40 19.22 -5.26
CA PHE A 186 3.25 19.10 -4.08
C PHE A 186 4.71 19.47 -4.37
N LYS A 187 5.25 19.09 -5.53
CA LYS A 187 6.59 19.52 -5.99
C LYS A 187 6.70 21.04 -6.12
N LEU A 188 5.69 21.67 -6.74
CA LEU A 188 5.65 23.12 -6.90
C LEU A 188 5.59 23.84 -5.55
N PHE A 189 4.81 23.31 -4.61
CA PHE A 189 4.73 23.82 -3.24
C PHE A 189 6.09 23.75 -2.53
N ASN A 190 6.77 22.59 -2.55
CA ASN A 190 8.07 22.42 -1.90
C ASN A 190 9.22 23.19 -2.55
N SER A 191 9.13 23.48 -3.86
CA SER A 191 10.15 24.24 -4.58
C SER A 191 10.15 25.75 -4.26
N GLY A 192 9.29 26.22 -3.35
CA GLY A 192 9.24 27.63 -2.94
C GLY A 192 8.72 28.57 -4.03
N LYS A 193 8.17 28.05 -5.14
CA LYS A 193 7.56 28.86 -6.20
C LYS A 193 6.21 29.39 -5.70
N LYS A 194 6.25 30.51 -4.97
CA LYS A 194 5.07 31.28 -4.55
C LYS A 194 4.26 31.66 -5.80
N GLY A 195 3.08 31.04 -5.97
CA GLY A 195 2.17 31.35 -7.08
C GLY A 195 1.49 30.15 -7.76
N ALA A 196 1.72 28.91 -7.30
CA ALA A 196 0.99 27.76 -7.83
C ALA A 196 -0.47 27.79 -7.33
N THR A 197 -1.35 28.47 -8.07
CA THR A 197 -2.79 28.34 -7.92
C THR A 197 -3.14 26.86 -8.10
N VAL A 198 -3.79 26.27 -7.10
CA VAL A 198 -4.25 24.89 -7.13
C VAL A 198 -5.25 24.73 -8.28
N PHE A 199 -4.79 24.26 -9.44
CA PHE A 199 -5.65 24.01 -10.57
C PHE A 199 -6.23 22.60 -10.44
N PHE A 200 -7.47 22.52 -9.95
CA PHE A 200 -8.27 21.32 -10.09
C PHE A 200 -8.90 21.35 -11.49
N PRO A 201 -8.70 20.34 -12.35
CA PRO A 201 -9.56 20.18 -13.50
C PRO A 201 -10.96 19.92 -12.95
N SER A 202 -11.86 20.87 -13.18
CA SER A 202 -13.28 20.71 -12.90
C SER A 202 -13.76 19.42 -13.54
N SER A 203 -14.30 18.52 -12.71
CA SER A 203 -14.98 17.31 -13.16
C SER A 203 -16.08 17.70 -14.14
N SER A 204 -15.83 17.53 -15.44
CA SER A 204 -16.90 17.54 -16.43
C SER A 204 -17.82 16.35 -16.13
N ARG A 205 -19.11 16.67 -16.11
CA ARG A 205 -20.26 15.87 -15.63
C ARG A 205 -20.30 14.44 -16.17
#